data_AF-A0A936D7F8-F1
#
_entry.id   AF-A0A936D7F8-F1
#
_cell.length_a   1.000
_cell.length_b   1.000
_cell.length_c   1.000
_cell.angle_alpha   90.00
_cell.angle_beta   90.00
_cell.angle_gamma   90.00
#
_symmetry.space_group_name_H-M   'P 1'
#
loop_
_entity.id
_entity.type
_entity.pdbx_description
1 polymer ?
#
loop_
_entity_poly.entity_id
_entity_poly.type
_entity_poly.pdbx_seq_one_letter_code
_entity_poly.pdbx_strand_id
1 'polypeptide(L)'
;MTSKISSVLVVVAAAFALGLVSPGALRAAPRPVGPLPLLPSITRVSVKIEKAGLVVTHVVALPRGEWQNKDLDLFASYGGPGAPLALDARLHRVPDGALEAPPDDAGTAVTYDKAPRCPESAHPLIGKTRMAGVVLHVKEPDLRASLADGLAELRVRALYPLPAEDESHGYEARVRLGVSNGVPLTLGRVQIVAPEAELRVVKVEARLCGPDAESRPLSLSTSPKPIAPASPGVARILPALSVRHTTDDLCVRFWTDPPAAPSGAKPAAPTAPR
;
A
#
# COMPACT_ATOMS: atom_id res chain seq x y z
N MET A 1 -25.27 6.53 -92.88
CA MET A 1 -25.69 5.45 -91.96
C MET A 1 -24.47 5.06 -91.13
N THR A 2 -24.31 5.68 -89.94
CA THR A 2 -24.51 5.03 -88.62
C THR A 2 -23.46 3.94 -88.36
N SER A 3 -22.45 4.08 -87.51
CA SER A 3 -22.56 4.02 -86.04
C SER A 3 -21.12 4.06 -85.45
N LYS A 4 -20.73 5.09 -84.67
CA LYS A 4 -20.62 5.16 -83.19
C LYS A 4 -19.56 4.26 -82.51
N ILE A 5 -18.44 4.91 -82.20
CA ILE A 5 -17.68 4.96 -80.93
C ILE A 5 -18.27 4.20 -79.73
N SER A 6 -17.45 3.40 -79.02
CA SER A 6 -17.26 3.49 -77.56
C SER A 6 -16.09 2.64 -77.07
N SER A 7 -14.98 3.32 -76.77
CA SER A 7 -13.92 2.86 -75.89
C SER A 7 -14.37 3.04 -74.45
N VAL A 8 -14.35 1.99 -73.63
CA VAL A 8 -14.56 2.11 -72.17
C VAL A 8 -13.19 2.03 -71.50
N LEU A 9 -12.70 3.20 -71.10
CA LEU A 9 -11.53 3.38 -70.26
C LEU A 9 -11.98 3.19 -68.80
N VAL A 10 -11.49 2.16 -68.11
CA VAL A 10 -11.71 1.97 -66.67
C VAL A 10 -10.65 2.78 -65.92
N VAL A 11 -11.06 3.90 -65.33
CA VAL A 11 -10.27 4.68 -64.39
C VAL A 11 -10.55 4.14 -62.99
N VAL A 12 -9.57 3.45 -62.38
CA VAL A 12 -9.61 3.14 -60.94
C VAL A 12 -8.89 4.27 -60.21
N ALA A 13 -9.68 5.10 -59.54
CA ALA A 13 -9.22 6.21 -58.71
C ALA A 13 -8.54 5.69 -57.43
N ALA A 14 -7.28 6.07 -57.23
CA ALA A 14 -6.58 5.92 -55.96
C ALA A 14 -7.06 7.02 -54.99
N ALA A 15 -7.86 6.65 -54.00
CA ALA A 15 -8.25 7.53 -52.92
C ALA A 15 -7.07 7.68 -51.93
N PHE A 16 -6.35 8.78 -52.03
CA PHE A 16 -5.44 9.25 -50.99
C PHE A 16 -6.27 9.74 -49.79
N ALA A 17 -6.39 8.90 -48.76
CA ALA A 17 -6.88 9.32 -47.46
C ALA A 17 -5.76 10.09 -46.73
N LEU A 18 -5.79 11.41 -46.83
CA LEU A 18 -5.09 12.34 -45.94
C LEU A 18 -5.67 12.20 -44.53
N GLY A 19 -5.07 11.30 -43.73
CA GLY A 19 -5.30 11.22 -42.30
C GLY A 19 -4.66 12.44 -41.62
N LEU A 20 -5.53 13.36 -41.16
CA LEU A 20 -5.18 14.48 -40.31
C LEU A 20 -4.39 14.00 -39.08
N VAL A 21 -3.13 14.38 -39.01
CA VAL A 21 -2.30 14.25 -37.81
C VAL A 21 -2.86 15.24 -36.79
N SER A 22 -3.54 14.72 -35.76
CA SER A 22 -3.92 15.51 -34.59
C SER A 22 -2.67 16.19 -34.02
N PRO A 23 -2.68 17.51 -33.80
CA PRO A 23 -1.57 18.18 -33.13
C PRO A 23 -1.46 17.60 -31.73
N GLY A 24 -0.30 16.99 -31.45
CA GLY A 24 0.02 16.44 -30.15
C GLY A 24 -0.25 17.49 -29.07
N ALA A 25 -1.12 17.13 -28.12
CA ALA A 25 -1.30 17.89 -26.92
C ALA A 25 0.09 18.08 -26.28
N LEU A 26 0.60 19.31 -26.35
CA LEU A 26 1.77 19.75 -25.60
C LEU A 26 1.51 19.42 -24.14
N ARG A 27 2.08 18.30 -23.69
CA ARG A 27 2.00 17.85 -22.31
C ARG A 27 2.70 18.93 -21.49
N ALA A 28 1.91 19.77 -20.83
CA ALA A 28 2.41 20.84 -19.99
C ALA A 28 3.48 20.28 -19.05
N ALA A 29 4.62 20.96 -18.97
CA ALA A 29 5.72 20.51 -18.12
C ALA A 29 5.21 20.38 -16.67
N PRO A 30 5.51 19.25 -15.99
CA PRO A 30 5.09 19.07 -14.60
C PRO A 30 5.67 20.19 -13.75
N ARG A 31 4.80 20.94 -13.05
CA ARG A 31 5.26 21.95 -12.10
C ARG A 31 5.87 21.25 -10.88
N PRO A 32 7.03 21.70 -10.38
CA PRO A 32 7.60 21.18 -9.14
C PRO A 32 6.60 21.38 -8.00
N VAL A 33 6.43 20.37 -7.15
CA VAL A 33 5.55 20.48 -6.00
C VAL A 33 6.27 21.20 -4.85
N GLY A 34 5.65 22.21 -4.27
CA GLY A 34 6.15 22.89 -3.06
C GLY A 34 6.18 21.94 -1.85
N PRO A 35 6.88 22.27 -0.75
CA PRO A 35 6.90 21.40 0.43
C PRO A 35 5.51 21.30 1.08
N LEU A 36 5.17 20.13 1.65
CA LEU A 36 4.02 20.01 2.55
C LEU A 36 4.30 20.81 3.83
N PRO A 37 3.48 21.82 4.17
CA PRO A 37 3.73 22.72 5.30
C PRO A 37 3.61 22.02 6.66
N LEU A 38 2.81 20.95 6.73
CA LEU A 38 2.73 20.04 7.86
C LEU A 38 3.06 18.63 7.39
N LEU A 39 3.92 17.95 8.14
CA LEU A 39 4.33 16.60 7.80
C LEU A 39 3.16 15.63 8.05
N PRO A 40 2.80 14.79 7.08
CA PRO A 40 1.89 13.68 7.34
C PRO A 40 2.52 12.73 8.36
N SER A 41 1.70 11.89 9.00
CA SER A 41 2.21 10.86 9.92
C SER A 41 1.58 9.52 9.65
N ILE A 42 2.31 8.43 9.90
CA ILE A 42 1.77 7.08 9.81
C ILE A 42 1.22 6.73 11.18
N THR A 43 -0.08 6.90 11.38
CA THR A 43 -0.74 6.61 12.67
C THR A 43 -0.68 5.13 13.00
N ARG A 44 -0.85 4.28 11.97
CA ARG A 44 -0.84 2.84 12.11
C ARG A 44 -0.33 2.14 10.85
N VAL A 45 0.48 1.11 11.05
CA VAL A 45 0.71 0.05 10.05
C VAL A 45 0.04 -1.21 10.55
N SER A 46 -0.91 -1.75 9.78
CA SER A 46 -1.54 -3.03 10.05
C SER A 46 -1.02 -4.08 9.06
N VAL A 47 -0.55 -5.22 9.57
CA VAL A 47 -0.18 -6.38 8.76
C VAL A 47 -1.15 -7.50 9.09
N LYS A 48 -2.06 -7.77 8.17
CA LYS A 48 -2.97 -8.91 8.25
C LYS A 48 -2.31 -10.11 7.57
N ILE A 49 -2.16 -11.20 8.30
CA ILE A 49 -1.58 -12.45 7.85
C ILE A 49 -2.73 -13.40 7.51
N GLU A 50 -2.79 -13.83 6.27
CA GLU A 50 -3.80 -14.76 5.73
C GLU A 50 -3.09 -15.96 5.11
N LYS A 51 -3.80 -17.07 4.91
CA LYS A 51 -3.22 -18.26 4.28
C LYS A 51 -2.73 -17.99 2.85
N ALA A 52 -3.43 -17.12 2.13
CA ALA A 52 -3.12 -16.79 0.73
C ALA A 52 -2.06 -15.68 0.57
N GLY A 53 -1.75 -14.93 1.62
CA GLY A 53 -0.84 -13.79 1.51
C GLY A 53 -0.85 -12.85 2.70
N LEU A 54 -0.34 -11.65 2.47
CA LEU A 54 -0.26 -10.58 3.46
C LEU A 54 -1.00 -9.35 2.98
N VAL A 55 -1.87 -8.79 3.81
CA VAL A 55 -2.48 -7.48 3.56
C VAL A 55 -1.81 -6.45 4.46
N VAL A 56 -1.10 -5.52 3.85
CA VAL A 56 -0.45 -4.40 4.54
C VAL A 56 -1.30 -3.16 4.35
N THR A 57 -1.74 -2.56 5.45
CA THR A 57 -2.48 -1.29 5.46
C THR A 57 -1.66 -0.22 6.13
N HIS A 58 -1.30 0.82 5.38
CA HIS A 58 -0.78 2.07 5.91
C HIS A 58 -1.93 3.01 6.19
N VAL A 59 -2.04 3.47 7.42
CA VAL A 59 -2.98 4.50 7.83
C VAL A 59 -2.17 5.79 8.02
N VAL A 60 -2.43 6.77 7.15
CA VAL A 60 -1.68 8.02 7.10
C VAL A 60 -2.59 9.17 7.48
N ALA A 61 -2.26 9.86 8.57
CA ALA A 61 -2.89 11.11 8.95
C ALA A 61 -2.37 12.26 8.08
N LEU A 62 -3.30 12.98 7.47
CA LEU A 62 -3.05 14.15 6.65
C LEU A 62 -3.63 15.39 7.36
N PRO A 63 -2.81 16.19 8.05
CA PRO A 63 -3.28 17.36 8.78
C PRO A 63 -3.63 18.49 7.81
N ARG A 64 -4.64 19.29 8.15
CA ARG A 64 -5.04 20.46 7.36
C ARG A 64 -3.85 21.36 6.99
N GLY A 65 -3.71 21.71 5.72
CA GLY A 65 -2.65 22.59 5.23
C GLY A 65 -2.98 23.27 3.92
N GLU A 66 -2.07 24.07 3.38
CA GLU A 66 -2.30 24.89 2.17
C GLU A 66 -2.64 24.08 0.90
N TRP A 67 -2.42 22.77 0.93
CA TRP A 67 -2.67 21.83 -0.15
C TRP A 67 -4.15 21.41 -0.28
N GLN A 68 -5.02 21.77 0.69
CA GLN A 68 -6.46 21.46 0.68
C GLN A 68 -7.27 22.09 -0.47
N ASN A 69 -6.69 23.04 -1.19
CA ASN A 69 -7.34 23.78 -2.29
C ASN A 69 -6.87 23.34 -3.68
N LYS A 70 -6.12 22.23 -3.76
CA LYS A 70 -5.56 21.69 -5.01
C LYS A 70 -5.65 20.16 -5.01
N ASP A 71 -5.57 19.59 -6.20
CA ASP A 71 -5.30 18.16 -6.33
C ASP A 71 -3.93 17.84 -5.71
N LEU A 72 -3.83 16.69 -5.07
CA LEU A 72 -2.64 16.24 -4.38
C LEU A 72 -2.22 14.87 -4.91
N ASP A 73 -1.03 14.83 -5.50
CA ASP A 73 -0.39 13.59 -5.95
C ASP A 73 0.59 13.08 -4.88
N LEU A 74 0.33 11.90 -4.34
CA LEU A 74 1.17 11.26 -3.31
C LEU A 74 1.79 9.99 -3.86
N PHE A 75 3.10 9.82 -3.71
CA PHE A 75 3.82 8.65 -4.19
C PHE A 75 4.03 7.62 -3.06
N ALA A 76 3.61 6.38 -3.34
CA ALA A 76 3.82 5.23 -2.46
C ALA A 76 4.60 4.13 -3.20
N SER A 77 5.85 3.91 -2.79
CA SER A 77 6.68 2.82 -3.30
C SER A 77 6.31 1.46 -2.70
N TYR A 78 6.58 0.40 -3.46
CA TYR A 78 6.29 -0.96 -3.03
C TYR A 78 7.25 -1.50 -1.96
N GLY A 79 6.72 -2.33 -1.06
CA GLY A 79 7.47 -3.09 -0.05
C GLY A 79 8.18 -4.33 -0.59
N GLY A 80 8.85 -5.04 0.31
CA GLY A 80 9.21 -6.45 0.07
C GLY A 80 8.00 -7.32 0.42
N PRO A 81 7.67 -8.36 -0.36
CA PRO A 81 8.55 -9.08 -1.29
C PRO A 81 8.59 -8.57 -2.75
N GLY A 82 7.92 -7.46 -3.10
CA GLY A 82 7.91 -6.96 -4.48
C GLY A 82 6.70 -6.07 -4.76
N ALA A 83 6.23 -6.04 -6.01
CA ALA A 83 4.98 -5.36 -6.33
C ALA A 83 3.79 -6.11 -5.70
N PRO A 84 2.79 -5.40 -5.14
CA PRO A 84 1.60 -6.03 -4.60
C PRO A 84 0.74 -6.66 -5.71
N LEU A 85 0.03 -7.74 -5.36
CA LEU A 85 -0.96 -8.41 -6.22
C LEU A 85 -2.18 -7.52 -6.45
N ALA A 86 -2.59 -6.76 -5.44
CA ALA A 86 -3.67 -5.80 -5.50
C ALA A 86 -3.37 -4.61 -4.59
N LEU A 87 -3.87 -3.44 -4.95
CA LEU A 87 -3.76 -2.22 -4.16
C LEU A 87 -5.09 -1.47 -4.19
N ASP A 88 -5.50 -0.98 -3.03
CA ASP A 88 -6.59 -0.03 -2.88
C ASP A 88 -6.17 1.12 -1.98
N ALA A 89 -6.65 2.32 -2.30
CA ALA A 89 -6.40 3.52 -1.51
C ALA A 89 -7.74 4.23 -1.27
N ARG A 90 -7.96 4.65 -0.04
CA ARG A 90 -9.19 5.31 0.39
C ARG A 90 -8.89 6.48 1.30
N LEU A 91 -9.62 7.57 1.09
CA LEU A 91 -9.58 8.76 1.91
C LEU A 91 -10.76 8.75 2.88
N HIS A 92 -10.49 9.02 4.14
CA HIS A 92 -11.47 9.00 5.21
C HIS A 92 -11.47 10.35 5.93
N ARG A 93 -12.65 10.72 6.40
CA ARG A 93 -12.80 11.82 7.35
C ARG A 93 -12.52 11.30 8.75
N VAL A 94 -11.67 11.99 9.50
CA VAL A 94 -11.49 11.71 10.92
C VAL A 94 -12.45 12.59 11.70
N PRO A 95 -13.40 12.03 12.47
CA PRO A 95 -14.32 12.83 13.28
C PRO A 95 -13.56 13.71 14.28
N ASP A 96 -14.13 14.86 14.62
CA ASP A 96 -13.55 15.75 15.64
C ASP A 96 -13.33 15.01 16.98
N GLY A 97 -12.17 15.24 17.60
CA GLY A 97 -11.71 14.55 18.80
C GLY A 97 -11.27 13.08 18.61
N ALA A 98 -11.46 12.48 17.43
CA ALA A 98 -10.95 11.14 17.14
C ALA A 98 -9.50 11.17 16.64
N LEU A 99 -8.75 10.10 16.92
CA LEU A 99 -7.38 9.93 16.42
C LEU A 99 -7.32 9.21 15.07
N GLU A 100 -8.38 8.46 14.73
CA GLU A 100 -8.50 7.69 13.49
C GLU A 100 -9.96 7.63 13.03
N ALA A 101 -10.13 7.44 11.72
CA ALA A 101 -11.44 7.16 11.16
C ALA A 101 -11.95 5.77 11.63
N PRO A 102 -13.28 5.55 11.70
CA PRO A 102 -13.83 4.24 12.03
C PRO A 102 -13.31 3.14 11.10
N PRO A 103 -13.09 1.91 11.59
CA PRO A 103 -12.58 0.82 10.75
C PRO A 103 -13.57 0.42 9.64
N ASP A 104 -14.87 0.54 9.90
CA ASP A 104 -15.95 0.15 8.99
C ASP A 104 -16.39 1.27 8.06
N ASP A 105 -15.79 2.47 8.19
CA ASP A 105 -16.03 3.55 7.24
C ASP A 105 -15.54 3.14 5.84
N ALA A 106 -16.42 3.30 4.85
CA ALA A 106 -16.13 2.97 3.47
C ALA A 106 -15.12 3.95 2.85
N GLY A 107 -15.10 5.21 3.28
CA GLY A 107 -14.28 6.27 2.72
C GLY A 107 -14.50 6.53 1.22
N THR A 108 -13.79 7.51 0.70
CA THR A 108 -13.78 7.87 -0.73
C THR A 108 -12.63 7.14 -1.43
N ALA A 109 -12.91 6.48 -2.56
CA ALA A 109 -11.88 5.79 -3.33
C ALA A 109 -10.89 6.77 -3.96
N VAL A 110 -9.59 6.50 -3.80
CA VAL A 110 -8.51 7.28 -4.40
C VAL A 110 -7.98 6.52 -5.61
N THR A 111 -7.98 7.18 -6.77
CA THR A 111 -7.42 6.59 -7.99
C THR A 111 -5.90 6.63 -7.96
N TYR A 112 -5.26 5.73 -8.71
CA TYR A 112 -3.81 5.66 -8.74
C TYR A 112 -3.27 5.15 -10.07
N ASP A 113 -2.06 5.59 -10.40
CA ASP A 113 -1.30 5.14 -11.57
C ASP A 113 0.00 4.46 -11.12
N LYS A 114 0.39 3.37 -11.80
CA LYS A 114 1.69 2.74 -11.58
C LYS A 114 2.81 3.63 -12.11
N ALA A 115 3.87 3.78 -11.32
CA ALA A 115 5.03 4.57 -11.72
C ALA A 115 6.34 3.81 -11.40
N PRO A 116 7.33 3.82 -12.33
CA PRO A 116 8.61 3.12 -12.12
C PRO A 116 9.48 3.81 -11.06
N ARG A 117 9.20 5.08 -10.76
CA ARG A 117 9.82 5.93 -9.73
C ARG A 117 8.89 7.09 -9.40
N CYS A 118 9.13 7.78 -8.29
CA CYS A 118 8.41 8.99 -7.93
C CYS A 118 8.56 10.05 -9.02
N PRO A 119 7.46 10.52 -9.65
CA PRO A 119 7.50 11.66 -10.55
C PRO A 119 7.84 12.95 -9.78
N GLU A 120 8.41 13.93 -10.49
CA GLU A 120 8.69 15.26 -9.93
C GLU A 120 7.42 16.04 -9.54
N SER A 121 6.27 15.66 -10.11
CA SER A 121 4.96 16.24 -9.82
C SER A 121 4.25 15.61 -8.61
N ALA A 122 4.84 14.60 -7.96
CA ALA A 122 4.22 13.90 -6.83
C ALA A 122 5.08 14.05 -5.57
N HIS A 123 4.42 14.12 -4.41
CA HIS A 123 5.12 14.14 -3.13
C HIS A 123 5.46 12.72 -2.67
N PRO A 124 6.70 12.44 -2.22
CA PRO A 124 6.99 11.17 -1.58
C PRO A 124 6.19 11.04 -0.28
N LEU A 125 5.50 9.91 -0.14
CA LEU A 125 4.74 9.57 1.06
C LEU A 125 5.23 8.28 1.70
N ILE A 126 5.36 7.19 0.94
CA ILE A 126 5.73 5.86 1.44
C ILE A 126 6.96 5.34 0.68
N GLY A 127 8.02 5.03 1.43
CA GLY A 127 9.28 4.48 0.96
C GLY A 127 10.09 5.39 0.03
N LYS A 128 10.88 4.79 -0.87
CA LYS A 128 11.97 5.48 -1.57
C LYS A 128 11.55 6.00 -2.94
N THR A 129 11.95 7.23 -3.27
CA THR A 129 11.59 7.92 -4.53
C THR A 129 12.13 7.22 -5.79
N ARG A 130 13.24 6.47 -5.68
CA ARG A 130 13.86 5.77 -6.82
C ARG A 130 13.26 4.39 -7.09
N MET A 131 12.33 3.91 -6.26
CA MET A 131 11.72 2.59 -6.40
C MET A 131 10.41 2.66 -7.18
N ALA A 132 9.99 1.53 -7.76
CA ALA A 132 8.67 1.41 -8.35
C ALA A 132 7.57 1.51 -7.29
N GLY A 133 6.43 2.05 -7.69
CA GLY A 133 5.31 2.33 -6.80
C GLY A 133 4.05 2.78 -7.55
N VAL A 134 3.21 3.51 -6.84
CA VAL A 134 2.01 4.16 -7.38
C VAL A 134 1.99 5.64 -7.03
N VAL A 135 1.39 6.43 -7.91
CA VAL A 135 0.98 7.81 -7.63
C VAL A 135 -0.50 7.77 -7.28
N LEU A 136 -0.84 8.20 -6.06
CA LEU A 136 -2.19 8.31 -5.55
C LEU A 136 -2.71 9.71 -5.87
N HIS A 137 -3.83 9.80 -6.57
CA HIS A 137 -4.42 11.06 -7.02
C HIS A 137 -5.56 11.45 -6.09
N VAL A 138 -5.26 12.26 -5.09
CA VAL A 138 -6.27 12.77 -4.16
C VAL A 138 -6.89 14.03 -4.77
N LYS A 139 -8.17 13.95 -5.12
CA LYS A 139 -8.88 15.07 -5.72
C LYS A 139 -9.19 16.13 -4.69
N GLU A 140 -9.02 17.38 -5.10
CA GLU A 140 -9.33 18.57 -4.31
C GLU A 140 -10.68 18.47 -3.57
N PRO A 141 -11.83 18.22 -4.24
CA PRO A 141 -13.13 18.16 -3.56
C PRO A 141 -13.21 17.07 -2.49
N ASP A 142 -12.66 15.88 -2.76
CA ASP A 142 -12.68 14.76 -1.82
C ASP A 142 -11.81 15.07 -0.59
N LEU A 143 -10.68 15.71 -0.85
CA LEU A 143 -9.77 16.15 0.18
C LEU A 143 -10.38 17.22 1.07
N ARG A 144 -10.94 18.27 0.46
CA ARG A 144 -11.62 19.34 1.19
C ARG A 144 -12.75 18.78 2.05
N ALA A 145 -13.54 17.85 1.52
CA ALA A 145 -14.61 17.18 2.27
C ALA A 145 -14.07 16.35 3.44
N SER A 146 -12.99 15.60 3.24
CA SER A 146 -12.39 14.76 4.29
C SER A 146 -11.69 15.57 5.38
N LEU A 147 -11.20 16.76 5.05
CA LEU A 147 -10.55 17.69 5.97
C LEU A 147 -11.53 18.63 6.70
N ALA A 148 -12.85 18.41 6.59
CA ALA A 148 -13.85 19.30 7.20
C ALA A 148 -13.63 19.51 8.71
N ASP A 149 -13.16 18.47 9.42
CA ASP A 149 -12.84 18.50 10.86
C ASP A 149 -11.35 18.72 11.15
N GLY A 150 -10.56 19.11 10.14
CA GLY A 150 -9.15 19.45 10.28
C GLY A 150 -8.16 18.29 10.10
N LEU A 151 -8.63 17.04 10.07
CA LEU A 151 -7.80 15.86 9.86
C LEU A 151 -8.46 14.88 8.89
N ALA A 152 -7.71 14.44 7.89
CA ALA A 152 -8.10 13.36 6.99
C ALA A 152 -7.17 12.17 7.18
N GLU A 153 -7.67 10.98 6.85
CA GLU A 153 -6.92 9.73 6.94
C GLU A 153 -6.88 9.06 5.57
N LEU A 154 -5.67 8.86 5.04
CA LEU A 154 -5.44 8.08 3.83
C LEU A 154 -5.07 6.65 4.22
N ARG A 155 -5.92 5.69 3.86
CA ARG A 155 -5.65 4.26 4.00
C ARG A 155 -5.16 3.71 2.68
N VAL A 156 -3.92 3.22 2.66
CA VAL A 156 -3.34 2.51 1.52
C VAL A 156 -3.22 1.05 1.90
N ARG A 157 -3.99 0.19 1.25
CA ARG A 157 -4.03 -1.24 1.50
C ARG A 157 -3.47 -1.99 0.30
N ALA A 158 -2.53 -2.89 0.56
CA ALA A 158 -1.82 -3.63 -0.46
C ALA A 158 -1.77 -5.12 -0.09
N LEU A 159 -2.18 -5.97 -1.03
CA LEU A 159 -2.09 -7.42 -0.92
C LEU A 159 -0.77 -7.89 -1.53
N TYR A 160 0.01 -8.63 -0.76
CA TYR A 160 1.27 -9.24 -1.18
C TYR A 160 1.16 -10.76 -1.13
N PRO A 161 1.94 -11.49 -1.94
CA PRO A 161 2.09 -12.92 -1.74
C PRO A 161 2.71 -13.18 -0.36
N LEU A 162 2.44 -14.37 0.19
CA LEU A 162 3.11 -14.79 1.40
C LEU A 162 4.63 -14.87 1.13
N PRO A 163 5.49 -14.30 2.00
CA PRO A 163 6.93 -14.45 1.87
C PRO A 163 7.35 -15.93 1.88
N ALA A 164 8.52 -16.23 1.33
CA ALA A 164 9.08 -17.57 1.48
C ALA A 164 9.41 -17.85 2.94
N GLU A 165 9.17 -19.09 3.37
CA GLU A 165 9.65 -19.59 4.65
C GLU A 165 11.17 -19.72 4.60
N ASP A 166 11.84 -19.29 5.65
CA ASP A 166 13.29 -19.47 5.78
C ASP A 166 13.67 -20.70 6.63
N GLU A 167 14.97 -20.92 6.78
CA GLU A 167 15.54 -22.06 7.52
C GLU A 167 15.12 -22.11 9.00
N SER A 168 14.64 -20.99 9.57
CA SER A 168 14.14 -20.91 10.94
C SER A 168 12.62 -21.06 11.02
N HIS A 169 12.00 -21.60 9.97
CA HIS A 169 10.55 -21.80 9.85
C HIS A 169 9.74 -20.51 10.02
N GLY A 170 10.37 -19.35 9.74
CA GLY A 170 9.75 -18.05 9.87
C GLY A 170 9.52 -17.41 8.51
N TYR A 171 8.59 -16.48 8.50
CA TYR A 171 8.29 -15.63 7.35
C TYR A 171 8.68 -14.21 7.70
N GLU A 172 9.36 -13.50 6.79
CA GLU A 172 9.74 -12.10 6.96
C GLU A 172 9.15 -11.23 5.85
N ALA A 173 8.44 -10.18 6.25
CA ALA A 173 7.90 -9.16 5.36
C ALA A 173 8.54 -7.81 5.63
N ARG A 174 8.83 -7.04 4.56
CA ARG A 174 9.42 -5.71 4.66
C ARG A 174 8.42 -4.65 4.22
N VAL A 175 7.87 -3.93 5.18
CA VAL A 175 6.91 -2.85 4.96
C VAL A 175 7.65 -1.52 4.84
N ARG A 176 7.49 -0.83 3.70
CA ARG A 176 8.06 0.51 3.54
C ARG A 176 7.41 1.47 4.53
N LEU A 177 8.23 2.34 5.09
CA LEU A 177 7.75 3.42 5.95
C LEU A 177 7.92 4.75 5.23
N GLY A 178 7.23 5.77 5.73
CA GLY A 178 7.14 7.05 5.06
C GLY A 178 8.34 7.94 5.28
N VAL A 179 8.66 8.72 4.25
CA VAL A 179 9.60 9.84 4.29
C VAL A 179 8.96 10.99 3.52
N SER A 180 8.95 12.18 4.11
CA SER A 180 8.51 13.40 3.44
C SER A 180 9.60 14.45 3.57
N ASN A 181 10.01 15.04 2.44
CA ASN A 181 11.08 16.05 2.37
C ASN A 181 12.39 15.64 3.08
N GLY A 182 12.76 14.36 3.01
CA GLY A 182 13.95 13.84 3.68
C GLY A 182 13.81 13.68 5.20
N VAL A 183 12.60 13.83 5.74
CA VAL A 183 12.29 13.59 7.16
C VAL A 183 11.46 12.30 7.26
N PRO A 184 11.87 11.32 8.11
CA PRO A 184 11.08 10.12 8.35
C PRO A 184 9.74 10.48 8.98
N LEU A 185 8.66 9.89 8.46
CA LEU A 185 7.34 10.07 9.06
C LEU A 185 7.27 9.30 10.39
N THR A 186 6.67 9.94 11.38
CA THR A 186 6.34 9.31 12.67
C THR A 186 5.52 8.05 12.45
N LEU A 187 5.85 6.99 13.20
CA LEU A 187 5.12 5.73 13.21
C LEU A 187 4.40 5.58 14.55
N GLY A 188 3.08 5.71 14.58
CA GLY A 188 2.28 5.67 15.80
C GLY A 188 2.24 4.27 16.42
N ARG A 189 1.65 3.30 15.72
CA ARG A 189 1.59 1.90 16.18
C ARG A 189 1.71 0.88 15.05
N VAL A 190 2.11 -0.33 15.43
CA VAL A 190 2.16 -1.49 14.54
C VAL A 190 1.16 -2.53 15.05
N GLN A 191 0.25 -2.95 14.17
CA GLN A 191 -0.78 -3.93 14.45
C GLN A 191 -0.57 -5.17 13.58
N ILE A 192 -0.68 -6.34 14.19
CA ILE A 192 -0.67 -7.63 13.50
C ILE A 192 -2.05 -8.26 13.68
N VAL A 193 -2.65 -8.70 12.58
CA VAL A 193 -3.96 -9.34 12.58
C VAL A 193 -3.84 -10.70 11.90
N ALA A 194 -4.30 -11.77 12.53
CA ALA A 194 -4.24 -13.11 11.95
C ALA A 194 -5.54 -13.86 12.28
N PRO A 195 -6.50 -13.99 11.34
CA PRO A 195 -7.74 -14.69 11.61
C PRO A 195 -7.46 -16.15 12.01
N GLU A 196 -7.85 -16.57 13.22
CA GLU A 196 -7.56 -17.93 13.73
C GLU A 196 -8.10 -19.05 12.83
N ALA A 197 -9.20 -18.78 12.11
CA ALA A 197 -9.83 -19.72 11.20
C ALA A 197 -8.95 -20.08 9.98
N GLU A 198 -7.97 -19.23 9.63
CA GLU A 198 -7.16 -19.40 8.42
C GLU A 198 -5.73 -19.85 8.72
N LEU A 199 -5.12 -19.26 9.76
CA LEU A 199 -3.71 -19.48 10.08
C LEU A 199 -3.45 -19.14 11.54
N ARG A 200 -2.75 -20.03 12.25
CA ARG A 200 -2.43 -19.81 13.67
C ARG A 200 -1.04 -19.21 13.82
N VAL A 201 -0.96 -17.92 14.15
CA VAL A 201 0.33 -17.26 14.42
C VAL A 201 0.83 -17.63 15.83
N VAL A 202 1.96 -18.32 15.86
CA VAL A 202 2.61 -18.80 17.09
C VAL A 202 3.40 -17.67 17.75
N LYS A 203 4.13 -16.91 16.93
CA LYS A 203 5.04 -15.86 17.37
C LYS A 203 5.09 -14.74 16.33
N VAL A 204 5.23 -13.51 16.79
CA VAL A 204 5.49 -12.36 15.92
C VAL A 204 6.45 -11.36 16.56
N GLU A 205 7.34 -10.84 15.74
CA GLU A 205 8.33 -9.83 16.08
C GLU A 205 8.33 -8.74 15.00
N ALA A 206 8.60 -7.50 15.40
CA ALA A 206 8.77 -6.41 14.48
C ALA A 206 9.94 -5.53 14.93
N ARG A 207 10.70 -5.06 13.96
CA ARG A 207 11.85 -4.18 14.18
C ARG A 207 11.95 -3.19 13.03
N LEU A 208 12.63 -2.08 13.27
CA LEU A 208 13.10 -1.26 12.17
C LEU A 208 14.25 -1.99 11.50
N CYS A 209 14.34 -1.87 10.18
CA CYS A 209 15.43 -2.45 9.41
C CYS A 209 15.97 -1.45 8.41
N GLY A 210 17.29 -1.37 8.36
CA GLY A 210 18.06 -0.32 7.69
C GLY A 210 19.50 -0.37 8.21
N PRO A 211 20.46 0.28 7.53
CA PRO A 211 21.86 0.29 7.97
C PRO A 211 22.03 0.89 9.37
N ASP A 212 21.24 1.92 9.69
CA ASP A 212 21.30 2.67 10.95
C ASP A 212 20.05 2.48 11.81
N ALA A 213 19.27 1.41 11.54
CA ALA A 213 18.01 1.19 12.23
C ALA A 213 18.20 0.88 13.72
N GLU A 214 17.30 1.39 14.55
CA GLU A 214 17.23 1.03 15.97
C GLU A 214 17.07 -0.50 16.12
N SER A 215 17.98 -1.10 16.88
CA SER A 215 18.08 -2.55 17.05
C SER A 215 16.99 -3.14 17.94
N ARG A 216 16.40 -2.34 18.83
CA ARG A 216 15.36 -2.82 19.76
C ARG A 216 14.08 -3.21 19.02
N PRO A 217 13.44 -4.33 19.40
CA PRO A 217 12.14 -4.69 18.83
C PRO A 217 11.06 -3.70 19.22
N LEU A 218 10.09 -3.53 18.33
CA LEU A 218 8.95 -2.66 18.53
C LEU A 218 7.86 -3.34 19.37
N SER A 219 7.14 -2.56 20.15
CA SER A 219 5.89 -3.00 20.76
C SER A 219 4.83 -3.20 19.67
N LEU A 220 4.02 -4.25 19.80
CA LEU A 220 3.02 -4.65 18.82
C LEU A 220 1.65 -4.81 19.48
N SER A 221 0.60 -4.45 18.76
CA SER A 221 -0.76 -4.91 19.05
C SER A 221 -1.07 -6.12 18.17
N THR A 222 -1.47 -7.24 18.76
CA THR A 222 -1.73 -8.50 18.02
C THR A 222 -3.17 -8.97 18.26
N SER A 223 -3.88 -9.36 17.20
CA SER A 223 -5.20 -9.99 17.32
C SER A 223 -5.30 -11.21 16.40
N PRO A 224 -5.50 -12.43 16.94
CA PRO A 224 -5.52 -12.80 18.36
C PRO A 224 -4.14 -12.65 19.00
N LYS A 225 -4.05 -12.89 20.32
CA LYS A 225 -2.77 -12.94 21.02
C LYS A 225 -1.99 -14.20 20.58
N PRO A 226 -0.70 -14.08 20.21
CA PRO A 226 0.14 -15.22 19.86
C PRO A 226 0.27 -16.23 21.01
N ILE A 227 0.50 -17.49 20.66
CA ILE A 227 0.65 -18.61 21.60
C ILE A 227 1.91 -18.44 22.45
N ALA A 228 3.03 -18.18 21.79
CA ALA A 228 4.31 -18.02 22.45
C ALA A 228 4.45 -16.58 22.95
N PRO A 229 4.86 -16.37 24.22
CA PRO A 229 5.19 -15.04 24.68
C PRO A 229 6.34 -14.45 23.85
N ALA A 230 6.37 -13.13 23.78
CA ALA A 230 7.53 -12.41 23.27
C ALA A 230 8.81 -12.92 23.95
N SER A 231 9.91 -12.97 23.20
CA SER A 231 11.23 -13.40 23.67
C SER A 231 11.55 -12.76 25.03
N PRO A 232 11.63 -13.55 26.13
CA PRO A 232 11.79 -13.01 27.48
C PRO A 232 13.12 -12.28 27.63
N GLY A 233 13.11 -11.14 28.34
CA GLY A 233 14.30 -10.34 28.60
C GLY A 233 14.65 -9.29 27.54
N VAL A 234 13.91 -9.18 26.43
CA VAL A 234 14.15 -8.14 25.41
C VAL A 234 13.22 -6.95 25.63
N ALA A 235 13.79 -5.80 26.01
CA ALA A 235 13.03 -4.56 26.17
C ALA A 235 12.50 -4.06 24.82
N ARG A 236 11.18 -3.88 24.72
CA ARG A 236 10.51 -3.36 23.53
C ARG A 236 10.36 -1.84 23.61
N ILE A 237 10.48 -1.17 22.47
CA ILE A 237 10.25 0.28 22.36
C ILE A 237 8.91 0.57 21.68
N LEU A 238 8.21 1.61 22.13
CA LEU A 238 7.02 2.09 21.44
C LEU A 238 7.43 2.63 20.04
N PRO A 239 6.70 2.30 18.96
CA PRO A 239 7.02 2.79 17.62
C PRO A 239 7.18 4.31 17.54
N ALA A 240 6.32 5.05 18.24
CA ALA A 240 6.36 6.52 18.28
C ALA A 240 7.60 7.09 18.98
N LEU A 241 8.30 6.28 19.80
CA LEU A 241 9.52 6.67 20.50
C LEU A 241 10.79 6.12 19.84
N SER A 242 10.65 5.30 18.80
CA SER A 242 11.80 4.75 18.07
C SER A 242 12.49 5.84 17.26
N VAL A 243 13.82 5.87 17.30
CA VAL A 243 14.61 6.73 16.42
C VAL A 243 14.49 6.20 15.00
N ARG A 244 14.09 7.06 14.07
CA ARG A 244 13.83 6.72 12.66
C ARG A 244 14.84 7.42 11.76
N HIS A 245 15.29 6.70 10.75
CA HIS A 245 16.03 7.21 9.61
C HIS A 245 15.21 7.09 8.33
N THR A 246 15.59 7.84 7.30
CA THR A 246 14.87 7.89 6.01
C THR A 246 14.99 6.60 5.22
N THR A 247 15.99 5.78 5.56
CA THR A 247 16.23 4.48 4.95
C THR A 247 15.51 3.34 5.67
N ASP A 248 14.90 3.61 6.82
CA ASP A 248 14.30 2.57 7.66
C ASP A 248 12.99 2.06 7.06
N ASP A 249 12.91 0.74 6.98
CA ASP A 249 11.69 -0.01 6.74
C ASP A 249 11.24 -0.70 8.04
N LEU A 250 10.01 -1.21 8.06
CA LEU A 250 9.51 -2.10 9.10
C LEU A 250 9.70 -3.54 8.64
N CYS A 251 10.52 -4.30 9.35
CA CYS A 251 10.64 -5.74 9.14
C CYS A 251 9.75 -6.46 10.15
N VAL A 252 8.76 -7.17 9.65
CA VAL A 252 7.84 -8.00 10.45
C VAL A 252 8.18 -9.45 10.21
N ARG A 253 8.45 -10.18 11.29
CA ARG A 253 8.75 -11.59 11.26
C ARG A 253 7.72 -12.38 12.04
N PHE A 254 7.19 -13.45 11.46
CA PHE A 254 6.15 -14.25 12.09
C PHE A 254 6.36 -15.75 11.83
N TRP A 255 5.83 -16.55 12.74
CA TRP A 255 5.86 -18.02 12.69
C TRP A 255 4.44 -18.53 12.84
N THR A 256 4.12 -19.57 12.09
CA THR A 256 2.75 -20.10 12.01
C THR A 256 2.77 -21.60 12.20
N ASP A 257 1.77 -22.11 12.90
CA ASP A 257 1.50 -23.55 12.91
C ASP A 257 0.49 -23.87 11.80
N PRO A 258 0.55 -25.07 11.22
CA PRO A 258 -0.58 -25.59 10.47
C PRO A 258 -1.83 -25.54 11.37
N PRO A 259 -3.01 -25.18 10.84
CA PRO A 259 -4.23 -25.16 11.65
C PRO A 259 -4.44 -26.53 12.28
N ALA A 260 -4.83 -26.55 13.56
CA ALA A 260 -5.15 -27.80 14.24
C ALA A 260 -6.21 -28.54 13.41
N ALA A 261 -5.96 -29.82 13.11
CA ALA A 261 -6.97 -30.65 12.46
C ALA A 261 -8.27 -30.57 13.28
N PRO A 262 -9.45 -30.46 12.65
CA PRO A 262 -10.70 -30.38 13.39
C PRO A 262 -10.78 -31.62 14.31
N SER A 263 -10.83 -31.38 15.63
CA SER A 263 -10.92 -32.42 16.65
C SER A 263 -12.30 -33.07 16.58
N GLY A 264 -12.53 -33.87 15.55
CA GLY A 264 -13.83 -34.44 15.22
C GLY A 264 -13.80 -35.47 14.08
N ALA A 265 -12.67 -35.61 13.37
CA ALA A 265 -12.49 -36.72 12.44
C ALA A 265 -12.26 -38.03 13.23
N LYS A 266 -13.37 -38.71 13.58
CA LYS A 266 -13.35 -40.10 14.03
C LYS A 266 -12.62 -40.91 12.95
N PRO A 267 -11.57 -41.69 13.27
CA PRO A 267 -10.88 -42.50 12.26
C PRO A 267 -11.91 -43.40 11.57
N ALA A 268 -11.98 -43.30 10.24
CA ALA A 268 -12.84 -44.15 9.44
C ALA A 268 -12.44 -45.62 9.69
N ALA A 269 -13.41 -46.44 10.07
CA ALA A 269 -13.19 -47.85 10.32
C ALA A 269 -12.68 -48.53 9.04
N PRO A 270 -11.67 -49.41 9.13
CA PRO A 270 -11.15 -50.11 7.96
C PRO A 270 -12.26 -50.93 7.31
N THR A 271 -12.59 -50.59 6.07
CA THR A 271 -13.51 -51.39 5.25
C THR A 271 -12.77 -52.67 4.87
N ALA A 272 -13.23 -53.80 5.42
CA ALA A 272 -12.70 -55.11 5.05
C ALA A 272 -13.02 -55.41 3.57
N PRO A 273 -12.06 -55.94 2.79
CA PRO A 273 -12.33 -56.37 1.42
C PRO A 273 -13.23 -57.61 1.42
N ARG A 274 -14.20 -57.63 0.49
CA ARG A 274 -15.02 -58.80 0.17
C ARG A 274 -14.25 -59.80 -0.68
#